data_AF-A0A285NTE9-F1
#
_entry.id   AF-A0A285NTE9-F1
#
_cell.length_a   1.000
_cell.length_b   1.000
_cell.length_c   1.000
_cell.angle_alpha   90.00
_cell.angle_beta   90.00
_cell.angle_gamma   90.00
#
_symmetry.space_group_name_H-M   'P 1'
#
loop_
_entity.id
_entity.type
_entity.pdbx_description
1 polymer ?
#
loop_
_entity_poly.entity_id
_entity_poly.type
_entity_poly.pdbx_seq_one_letter_code
_entity_poly.pdbx_strand_id
1 'polypeptide(L)' 'MSESARCAEDGCDAAVAVRIYVPWAEDREVCVAHARVLARRDGVVTEPIEDADAEWP' A
#
# COMPACT_ATOMS: atom_id res chain seq x y z
N MET A 1 -4.47 16.26 13.21
CA MET A 1 -5.56 15.70 12.38
C MET A 1 -4.88 14.82 11.36
N SER A 2 -4.70 13.53 11.67
CA SER A 2 -4.12 12.59 10.72
C SER A 2 -5.19 12.27 9.68
N GLU A 3 -5.04 12.82 8.48
CA GLU A 3 -5.83 12.42 7.33
C GLU A 3 -5.21 11.11 6.82
N SER A 4 -5.70 9.98 7.31
CA SER A 4 -5.28 8.68 6.79
C SER A 4 -5.71 8.60 5.33
N ALA A 5 -4.75 8.73 4.41
CA ALA A 5 -4.99 8.47 2.99
C ALA A 5 -5.64 7.09 2.84
N ARG A 6 -6.62 6.96 1.94
CA ARG A 6 -7.29 5.68 1.66
C ARG A 6 -6.55 4.94 0.57
N CYS A 7 -6.60 3.61 0.66
CA CYS A 7 -6.02 2.70 -0.32
C CYS A 7 -6.42 3.10 -1.74
N ALA A 8 -5.46 3.13 -2.67
CA ALA A 8 -5.71 3.50 -4.06
C ALA A 8 -6.53 2.45 -4.84
N GLU A 9 -6.69 1.23 -4.30
CA GLU A 9 -7.50 0.19 -4.91
C GLU A 9 -9.00 0.48 -4.80
N ASP A 10 -9.71 0.29 -5.91
CA ASP A 10 -11.15 0.52 -6.01
C ASP A 10 -11.94 -0.31 -5.00
N GLY A 11 -12.84 0.36 -4.26
CA GLY A 11 -13.69 -0.29 -3.26
C GLY A 11 -13.00 -0.61 -1.93
N CYS A 12 -11.80 -0.06 -1.69
CA CYS A 12 -11.09 -0.24 -0.43
C CYS A 12 -11.04 1.05 0.40
N ASP A 13 -11.75 1.06 1.53
CA ASP A 13 -11.72 2.18 2.49
C ASP A 13 -10.63 2.04 3.57
N ALA A 14 -9.73 1.07 3.42
CA ALA A 14 -8.64 0.86 4.38
C ALA A 14 -7.61 2.00 4.31
N ALA A 15 -6.95 2.27 5.42
CA ALA A 15 -5.84 3.21 5.47
C ALA A 15 -4.68 2.71 4.59
N VAL A 16 -4.07 3.64 3.85
CA VAL A 16 -2.79 3.44 3.20
C VAL A 16 -1.76 3.11 4.27
N ALA A 17 -0.95 2.09 3.99
CA ALA A 17 0.16 1.71 4.85
C ALA A 17 1.43 1.32 4.10
N VAL A 18 1.33 1.12 2.79
CA VAL A 18 2.41 0.58 1.97
C VAL A 18 2.44 1.28 0.63
N ARG A 19 3.62 1.71 0.21
CA ARG A 19 3.90 2.19 -1.13
C ARG A 19 4.44 1.05 -1.98
N ILE A 20 3.89 0.90 -3.18
CA ILE A 20 4.31 -0.08 -4.17
C ILE A 20 5.11 0.65 -5.24
N TYR A 21 6.32 0.19 -5.48
CA TYR A 21 7.15 0.64 -6.59
C TYR A 21 6.92 -0.27 -7.80
N VAL A 22 6.32 0.31 -8.85
CA VAL A 22 5.99 -0.42 -10.08
C VAL A 22 6.95 0.02 -11.19
N PRO A 23 7.85 -0.85 -11.69
CA PRO A 23 8.87 -0.45 -12.67
C PRO A 23 8.33 0.05 -14.03
N TRP A 24 7.06 -0.23 -14.32
CA TRP A 24 6.41 0.03 -15.61
C TRP A 24 5.16 0.90 -15.51
N ALA A 25 4.88 1.46 -14.33
CA ALA A 25 3.74 2.35 -14.09
C ALA A 25 4.10 3.35 -12.98
N GLU A 26 3.13 4.17 -12.60
CA GLU A 26 3.28 5.05 -11.44
C GLU A 26 3.23 4.25 -10.13
N ASP A 27 3.97 4.74 -9.13
CA ASP A 27 3.96 4.19 -7.78
C ASP A 27 2.56 4.31 -7.17
N ARG A 28 2.16 3.31 -6.39
CA ARG A 28 0.82 3.25 -5.80
C ARG A 28 0.86 3.11 -4.31
N GLU A 29 -0.07 3.76 -3.64
CA GLU A 29 -0.20 3.71 -2.19
C GLU A 29 -1.43 2.90 -1.80
N VAL A 30 -1.21 1.80 -1.09
CA VAL A 30 -2.26 0.83 -0.77
C VAL A 30 -2.19 0.39 0.69
N CYS A 31 -3.22 -0.31 1.14
CA CYS A 31 -3.22 -0.95 2.46
C CYS A 31 -2.32 -2.21 2.46
N VAL A 32 -1.94 -2.68 3.66
CA VAL A 32 -1.10 -3.88 3.84
C VAL A 32 -1.67 -5.12 3.13
N ALA A 33 -3.00 -5.28 3.14
CA ALA A 33 -3.66 -6.42 2.51
C ALA A 33 -3.47 -6.43 0.99
N HIS A 34 -3.71 -5.30 0.32
CA HIS A 34 -3.51 -5.17 -1.12
C HIS A 34 -2.03 -5.23 -1.50
N ALA A 35 -1.14 -4.62 -0.70
CA ALA A 35 0.30 -4.73 -0.93
C ALA A 35 0.76 -6.18 -0.98
N ARG A 36 0.30 -7.01 -0.04
CA ARG A 36 0.65 -8.45 -0.01
C ARG A 36 0.18 -9.19 -1.25
N VAL A 37 -1.01 -8.88 -1.75
CA VAL A 37 -1.56 -9.52 -2.95
C VAL A 37 -0.79 -9.06 -4.19
N LEU A 38 -0.59 -7.75 -4.35
CA LEU A 38 0.09 -7.14 -5.49
C LEU A 38 1.56 -7.55 -5.57
N ALA A 39 2.29 -7.55 -4.45
CA ALA A 39 3.68 -8.03 -4.39
C ALA A 39 3.83 -9.46 -4.91
N ARG A 40 2.88 -10.34 -4.57
CA ARG A 40 2.89 -11.75 -4.98
C ARG A 40 2.44 -11.94 -6.43
N ARG A 41 1.41 -11.21 -6.84
CA ARG A 41 0.79 -11.34 -8.17
C ARG A 41 1.66 -10.72 -9.25
N ASP A 42 2.14 -9.51 -8.98
CA ASP A 42 2.80 -8.66 -9.97
C ASP A 42 4.32 -8.61 -9.79
N GLY A 43 4.86 -9.21 -8.72
CA GLY A 43 6.30 -9.27 -8.47
C GLY A 43 6.93 -7.90 -8.17
N VAL A 44 6.12 -6.97 -7.67
CA VAL A 44 6.50 -5.57 -7.39
C VAL A 44 7.08 -5.41 -5.99
N VAL A 45 7.95 -4.41 -5.82
CA VAL A 45 8.57 -4.10 -4.53
C VAL A 45 7.62 -3.24 -3.71
N THR A 46 7.49 -3.55 -2.43
CA THR A 46 6.62 -2.84 -1.50
C THR A 46 7.41 -2.31 -0.32
N GLU A 47 7.17 -1.06 0.04
CA GLU A 47 7.82 -0.38 1.17
C GLU A 47 6.77 0.14 2.15
N PRO A 48 6.90 -0.15 3.46
CA PRO A 48 6.02 0.43 4.46
C PRO A 48 6.14 1.95 4.46
N ILE A 49 5.02 2.65 4.56
CA ILE A 49 5.03 4.09 4.80
C ILE A 49 5.31 4.29 6.28
N GLU A 50 6.42 4.96 6.61
CA GLU A 50 6.92 5.11 7.98
C GLU A 50 5.94 5.83 8.93
N ASP A 51 4.94 6.54 8.39
CA ASP A 51 3.84 7.18 9.13
C ASP A 51 2.56 6.33 9.25
N ALA A 52 2.55 5.12 8.69
CA ALA A 52 1.49 4.18 8.95
C ALA A 52 1.84 3.37 10.19
N ASP A 53 1.11 3.61 11.29
CA ASP A 53 1.07 2.78 12.51
C ASP A 53 0.57 1.34 12.22
N ALA A 54 1.13 0.68 11.20
CA ALA A 54 0.90 -0.72 10.91
C ALA A 54 1.91 -1.51 11.72
N GLU A 55 1.51 -1.95 12.92
CA GLU A 55 2.27 -2.95 13.67
C GLU A 55 2.37 -4.23 12.80
N TRP A 56 3.58 -4.58 12.37
CA TRP A 56 3.87 -5.76 11.57
C TRP A 56 3.98 -7.00 12.48
N PRO A 57 3.17 -8.07 12.29
CA PRO A 57 3.31 -9.33 13.02
C PRO A 57 4.40 -10.25 12.45
#